data_AF-A0A0B8P9Z4-F1
#
_entry.id   AF-A0A0B8P9Z4-F1
#
_cell.length_a   1.000
_cell.length_b   1.000
_cell.length_c   1.000
_cell.angle_alpha   90.00
_cell.angle_beta   90.00
_cell.angle_gamma   90.00
#
_symmetry.space_group_name_H-M   'P 1'
#
loop_
_entity.id
_entity.type
_entity.pdbx_description
1 polymer ?
#
loop_
_entity_poly.entity_id
_entity_poly.type
_entity_poly.pdbx_seq_one_letter_code
_entity_poly.pdbx_strand_id
1 'polypeptide(L)'
;MDHVINWHFPKLKGRKDRFKLFLSEVVKRTAKMIAGWQAYGFYHGVMNTDNMSILGQTFDYGPYAFIEQYQPNFGGNHTDYEGRYAFNRQPGIAHWNLTALGYALSSVLEKDEIEALLASYVDEVQAQYTGLMRKRFGLISSKEGDSDELNHVLVLMEKYKLDYNYSFRRLSELTYQEWLTEPNFQNPEWQEWMKQYQHRLELDYPNKEERIIAMCAVNPKYILRTHLAQEVIDEVESGRFDIVDSWMKVLANPFVSHQVLSHWSKPARDGGVNICLSCSS
;
A
#
# COMPACT_ATOMS: atom_id res chain seq x y z
N MET A 1 -18.41 -16.23 16.90
CA MET A 1 -17.50 -15.28 17.59
C MET A 1 -16.64 -15.92 18.67
N ASP A 2 -17.20 -16.61 19.67
CA ASP A 2 -16.39 -17.13 20.78
C ASP A 2 -15.26 -18.06 20.32
N HIS A 3 -15.48 -18.87 19.27
CA HIS A 3 -14.42 -19.65 18.63
C HIS A 3 -13.27 -18.75 18.13
N VAL A 4 -13.56 -17.73 17.32
CA VAL A 4 -12.58 -16.78 16.80
C VAL A 4 -11.84 -16.05 17.93
N ILE A 5 -12.56 -15.60 18.96
CA ILE A 5 -11.96 -14.92 20.11
C ILE A 5 -11.00 -15.85 20.86
N ASN A 6 -11.41 -17.08 21.14
CA ASN A 6 -10.58 -18.03 21.89
C ASN A 6 -9.25 -18.34 21.21
N TRP A 7 -9.23 -18.43 19.88
CA TRP A 7 -8.05 -18.81 19.11
C TRP A 7 -7.19 -17.61 18.69
N HIS A 8 -7.83 -16.52 18.24
CA HIS A 8 -7.12 -15.41 17.59
C HIS A 8 -7.05 -14.13 18.42
N PHE A 9 -7.87 -14.03 19.47
CA PHE A 9 -7.90 -12.90 20.40
C PHE A 9 -7.87 -13.38 21.86
N PRO A 10 -6.91 -14.24 22.26
CA PRO A 10 -6.93 -14.92 23.55
C PRO A 10 -6.92 -13.94 24.74
N LYS A 11 -6.37 -12.73 24.57
CA LYS A 11 -6.40 -11.65 25.57
C LYS A 11 -7.81 -11.16 25.92
N LEU A 12 -8.81 -11.46 25.08
CA LEU A 12 -10.21 -11.08 25.28
C LEU A 12 -11.04 -12.19 25.96
N LYS A 13 -10.47 -13.39 26.11
CA LYS A 13 -11.18 -14.54 26.68
C LYS A 13 -11.64 -14.25 28.11
N GLY A 14 -12.90 -14.57 28.40
CA GLY A 14 -13.50 -14.39 29.72
C GLY A 14 -13.85 -12.94 30.09
N ARG A 15 -13.54 -11.97 29.23
CA ARG A 15 -13.94 -10.57 29.47
C ARG A 15 -15.44 -10.36 29.21
N LYS A 16 -16.06 -9.49 30.01
CA LYS A 16 -17.46 -9.10 29.84
C LYS A 16 -17.68 -8.27 28.56
N ASP A 17 -16.74 -7.38 28.25
CA ASP A 17 -16.73 -6.49 27.09
C ASP A 17 -16.05 -7.12 25.84
N ARG A 18 -15.90 -8.45 25.80
CA ARG A 18 -15.10 -9.13 24.77
C ARG A 18 -15.55 -8.87 23.34
N PHE A 19 -16.85 -8.76 23.07
CA PHE A 19 -17.38 -8.54 21.72
C PHE A 19 -17.12 -7.11 21.24
N LYS A 20 -17.23 -6.13 22.15
CA LYS A 20 -16.87 -4.73 21.90
C LYS A 20 -15.39 -4.60 21.56
N LEU A 21 -14.53 -5.19 22.39
CA LEU A 21 -13.08 -5.17 22.17
C LEU A 21 -12.69 -5.94 20.90
N PHE A 22 -13.37 -7.03 20.59
CA PHE A 22 -13.18 -7.78 19.36
C PHE A 22 -13.48 -6.92 18.13
N LEU A 23 -14.66 -6.28 18.07
CA LEU A 23 -14.99 -5.40 16.94
C LEU A 23 -14.01 -4.22 16.83
N SER A 24 -13.63 -3.60 17.95
CA SER A 24 -12.62 -2.54 17.97
C SER A 24 -11.28 -3.00 17.37
N GLU A 25 -10.83 -4.21 17.71
CA GLU A 25 -9.58 -4.76 17.19
C GLU A 25 -9.70 -5.10 15.69
N VAL A 26 -10.83 -5.64 15.23
CA VAL A 26 -11.08 -5.88 13.80
C VAL A 26 -11.05 -4.58 13.00
N VAL A 27 -11.68 -3.52 13.50
CA VAL A 27 -11.66 -2.18 12.89
C VAL A 27 -10.22 -1.69 12.75
N LYS A 28 -9.43 -1.73 13.84
CA LYS A 28 -8.02 -1.27 13.82
C LYS A 28 -7.14 -2.08 12.87
N ARG A 29 -7.30 -3.40 12.85
CA ARG A 29 -6.51 -4.26 11.96
C ARG A 29 -6.87 -4.04 10.49
N THR A 30 -8.16 -3.87 10.20
CA THR A 30 -8.64 -3.51 8.86
C THR A 30 -8.10 -2.15 8.44
N ALA A 31 -8.19 -1.14 9.31
CA ALA A 31 -7.64 0.19 9.04
C ALA A 31 -6.14 0.16 8.74
N LYS A 32 -5.36 -0.58 9.54
CA LYS A 32 -3.93 -0.79 9.31
C LYS A 32 -3.63 -1.47 7.97
N MET A 33 -4.37 -2.51 7.62
CA MET A 33 -4.24 -3.22 6.35
C MET A 33 -4.49 -2.29 5.17
N ILE A 34 -5.63 -1.57 5.20
CA ILE A 34 -6.03 -0.64 4.15
C ILE A 34 -5.04 0.51 4.03
N ALA A 35 -4.60 1.10 5.13
CA ALA A 35 -3.55 2.12 5.11
C ALA A 35 -2.25 1.60 4.47
N GLY A 36 -1.87 0.36 4.74
CA GLY A 36 -0.76 -0.32 4.07
C GLY A 36 -0.99 -0.44 2.57
N TRP A 37 -2.18 -0.86 2.14
CA TRP A 37 -2.51 -0.94 0.71
C TRP A 37 -2.41 0.41 0.02
N GLN A 38 -2.99 1.46 0.62
CA GLN A 38 -2.93 2.81 0.07
C GLN A 38 -1.50 3.34 0.03
N ALA A 39 -0.74 3.17 1.12
CA ALA A 39 0.62 3.69 1.20
C ALA A 39 1.59 3.00 0.23
N TYR A 40 1.37 1.73 -0.14
CA TYR A 40 2.25 0.96 -1.03
C TYR A 40 1.68 0.71 -2.43
N GLY A 41 0.50 1.25 -2.72
CA GLY A 41 -0.10 1.15 -4.05
C GLY A 41 -0.65 -0.24 -4.36
N PHE A 42 -1.16 -0.98 -3.37
CA PHE A 42 -1.80 -2.28 -3.59
C PHE A 42 -3.29 -2.11 -3.90
N TYR A 43 -3.70 -2.69 -5.02
CA TYR A 43 -5.07 -2.82 -5.50
C TYR A 43 -5.53 -4.28 -5.35
N HIS A 44 -6.61 -4.52 -4.62
CA HIS A 44 -7.14 -5.86 -4.35
C HIS A 44 -8.07 -6.37 -5.46
N GLY A 45 -8.87 -5.49 -6.05
CA GLY A 45 -9.80 -5.79 -7.14
C GLY A 45 -11.10 -6.50 -6.79
N VAL A 46 -11.19 -7.21 -5.65
CA VAL A 46 -12.42 -7.90 -5.19
C VAL A 46 -12.56 -7.84 -3.67
N MET A 47 -13.10 -6.73 -3.14
CA MET A 47 -13.29 -6.53 -1.71
C MET A 47 -14.72 -6.89 -1.26
N ASN A 48 -15.19 -8.06 -1.65
CA ASN A 48 -16.44 -8.60 -1.11
C ASN A 48 -16.28 -8.93 0.38
N THR A 49 -17.38 -9.00 1.14
CA THR A 49 -17.33 -9.22 2.59
C THR A 49 -16.73 -10.57 2.98
N ASP A 50 -16.89 -11.60 2.14
CA ASP A 50 -16.28 -12.92 2.28
C ASP A 50 -14.75 -12.90 2.08
N ASN A 51 -14.22 -11.89 1.40
CA ASN A 51 -12.78 -11.68 1.20
C ASN A 51 -12.15 -10.79 2.28
N MET A 52 -12.92 -10.33 3.27
CA MET A 52 -12.42 -9.53 4.37
C MET A 52 -12.06 -10.41 5.56
N SER A 53 -10.76 -10.69 5.73
CA SER A 53 -10.27 -11.45 6.88
C SER A 53 -10.61 -10.75 8.20
N ILE A 54 -11.19 -11.50 9.13
CA ILE A 54 -11.46 -11.03 10.50
C ILE A 54 -10.18 -10.68 11.27
N LEU A 55 -9.02 -11.11 10.78
CA LEU A 55 -7.72 -10.81 11.36
C LEU A 55 -7.05 -9.57 10.75
N GLY A 56 -7.69 -8.91 9.78
CA GLY A 56 -7.14 -7.79 9.03
C GLY A 56 -5.90 -8.18 8.21
N GLN A 57 -5.95 -9.37 7.61
CA GLN A 57 -4.96 -9.85 6.65
C GLN A 57 -5.50 -9.69 5.23
N THR A 58 -4.63 -9.39 4.27
CA THR A 58 -4.97 -9.48 2.86
C THR A 58 -5.28 -10.93 2.51
N PHE A 59 -6.37 -11.16 1.79
CA PHE A 59 -6.93 -12.49 1.60
C PHE A 59 -7.58 -12.60 0.22
N ASP A 60 -7.55 -13.79 -0.36
CA ASP A 60 -8.11 -14.07 -1.70
C ASP A 60 -7.50 -13.22 -2.83
N TYR A 61 -6.25 -13.54 -3.16
CA TYR A 61 -5.49 -12.90 -4.24
C TYR A 61 -6.01 -13.36 -5.61
N GLY A 62 -6.95 -12.60 -6.17
CA GLY A 62 -7.45 -12.77 -7.54
C GLY A 62 -6.88 -11.72 -8.50
N PRO A 63 -7.70 -10.76 -8.99
CA PRO A 63 -7.25 -9.70 -9.89
C PRO A 63 -6.58 -8.54 -9.15
N TYR A 64 -5.61 -8.87 -8.29
CA TYR A 64 -4.82 -7.85 -7.59
C TYR A 64 -3.75 -7.26 -8.51
N ALA A 65 -3.29 -6.07 -8.14
CA ALA A 65 -2.09 -5.49 -8.74
C ALA A 65 -1.40 -4.54 -7.74
N PHE A 66 -0.11 -4.33 -7.93
CA PHE A 66 0.53 -3.11 -7.47
C PHE A 66 0.42 -2.08 -8.58
N ILE A 67 -0.06 -0.87 -8.26
CA ILE A 67 -0.13 0.22 -9.24
C ILE A 67 1.27 0.54 -9.73
N GLU A 68 1.41 0.70 -11.05
CA GLU A 68 2.66 1.15 -11.64
C GLU A 68 2.66 2.67 -11.64
N GLN A 69 2.03 3.29 -12.64
CA GLN A 69 1.83 4.73 -12.65
C GLN A 69 0.88 5.12 -11.53
N TYR A 70 1.20 6.19 -10.79
CA TYR A 70 0.30 6.67 -9.75
C TYR A 70 -1.00 7.16 -10.37
N GLN A 71 -2.05 6.37 -10.15
CA GLN A 71 -3.38 6.62 -10.69
C GLN A 71 -4.39 6.33 -9.57
N PRO A 72 -4.89 7.35 -8.85
CA PRO A 72 -5.79 7.15 -7.72
C PRO A 72 -7.06 6.38 -8.08
N ASN A 73 -7.61 6.63 -9.27
CA ASN A 73 -8.81 5.95 -9.77
C ASN A 73 -8.52 4.63 -10.50
N PHE A 74 -7.33 4.05 -10.34
CA PHE A 74 -6.97 2.77 -10.96
C PHE A 74 -7.97 1.67 -10.58
N GLY A 75 -8.53 1.01 -11.59
CA GLY A 75 -9.35 -0.19 -11.45
C GLY A 75 -8.96 -1.17 -12.54
N GLY A 76 -8.37 -2.30 -12.16
CA GLY A 76 -7.87 -3.28 -13.11
C GLY A 76 -8.65 -4.59 -13.15
N ASN A 77 -9.66 -4.77 -12.29
CA ASN A 77 -10.60 -5.89 -12.42
C ASN A 77 -11.54 -5.65 -13.62
N HIS A 78 -11.40 -6.46 -14.66
CA HIS A 78 -12.19 -6.42 -15.89
C HIS A 78 -13.70 -6.67 -15.68
N THR A 79 -14.10 -7.20 -14.52
CA THR A 79 -15.51 -7.39 -14.15
C THR A 79 -16.09 -6.25 -13.30
N ASP A 80 -15.27 -5.31 -12.84
CA ASP A 80 -15.68 -4.16 -12.03
C ASP A 80 -15.94 -2.92 -12.91
N TYR A 81 -16.98 -2.99 -13.75
CA TYR A 81 -17.31 -1.94 -14.72
C TYR A 81 -17.61 -0.57 -14.08
N GLU A 82 -18.12 -0.55 -12.85
CA GLU A 82 -18.44 0.68 -12.10
C GLU A 82 -17.24 1.23 -11.30
N GLY A 83 -16.12 0.51 -11.31
CA GLY A 83 -14.93 0.80 -10.53
C GLY A 83 -15.23 0.82 -9.03
N ARG A 84 -16.14 -0.03 -8.53
CA ARG A 84 -16.52 -0.14 -7.12
C ARG A 84 -15.29 -0.32 -6.23
N TYR A 85 -14.33 -1.12 -6.68
CA TYR A 85 -13.11 -1.47 -5.95
C TYR A 85 -11.87 -0.69 -6.41
N ALA A 86 -12.03 0.39 -7.17
CA ALA A 86 -10.93 1.26 -7.58
C ALA A 86 -10.01 1.64 -6.40
N PHE A 87 -8.73 1.83 -6.67
CA PHE A 87 -7.69 1.98 -5.65
C PHE A 87 -8.02 3.02 -4.57
N ASN A 88 -8.48 4.21 -4.96
CA ASN A 88 -8.91 5.28 -4.05
C ASN A 88 -10.23 5.00 -3.31
N ARG A 89 -11.04 4.05 -3.76
CA ARG A 89 -12.31 3.67 -3.12
C ARG A 89 -12.14 2.58 -2.06
N GLN A 90 -11.01 1.84 -2.07
CA GLN A 90 -10.76 0.75 -1.13
C GLN A 90 -10.96 1.14 0.35
N PRO A 91 -10.55 2.35 0.83
CA PRO A 91 -10.85 2.77 2.19
C PRO A 91 -12.34 2.87 2.52
N GLY A 92 -13.14 3.43 1.61
CA GLY A 92 -14.59 3.54 1.77
C GLY A 92 -15.28 2.18 1.70
N ILE A 93 -14.83 1.29 0.81
CA ILE A 93 -15.37 -0.07 0.71
C ILE A 93 -15.08 -0.88 1.97
N ALA A 94 -13.87 -0.80 2.53
CA ALA A 94 -13.57 -1.47 3.79
C ALA A 94 -14.38 -0.93 4.97
N HIS A 95 -14.68 0.38 5.00
CA HIS A 95 -15.63 0.93 5.98
C HIS A 95 -17.02 0.30 5.82
N TRP A 96 -17.53 0.24 4.58
CA TRP A 96 -18.82 -0.38 4.29
C TRP A 96 -18.86 -1.86 4.70
N ASN A 97 -17.79 -2.62 4.44
CA ASN A 97 -17.67 -4.02 4.86
C ASN A 97 -17.65 -4.16 6.40
N LEU A 98 -16.98 -3.24 7.12
CA LEU A 98 -17.02 -3.20 8.59
C LEU A 98 -18.43 -2.88 9.11
N THR A 99 -19.19 -2.02 8.43
CA THR A 99 -20.61 -1.78 8.75
C THR A 99 -21.44 -3.04 8.57
N ALA A 100 -21.25 -3.78 7.47
CA ALA A 100 -21.92 -5.07 7.25
C ALA A 100 -21.60 -6.09 8.35
N LEU A 101 -20.33 -6.18 8.77
CA LEU A 101 -19.92 -6.98 9.92
C LEU A 101 -20.60 -6.50 11.21
N GLY A 102 -20.64 -5.19 11.46
CA GLY A 102 -21.31 -4.59 12.61
C GLY A 102 -22.77 -5.02 12.71
N TYR A 103 -23.52 -4.98 11.61
CA TYR A 103 -24.90 -5.46 11.57
C TYR A 103 -25.04 -6.94 11.93
N ALA A 104 -24.12 -7.79 11.49
CA ALA A 104 -24.11 -9.21 11.88
C ALA A 104 -23.86 -9.42 13.39
N LEU A 105 -23.33 -8.42 14.10
CA LEU A 105 -23.07 -8.44 15.54
C LEU A 105 -24.19 -7.82 16.39
N SER A 106 -25.28 -7.35 15.78
CA SER A 106 -26.41 -6.70 16.47
C SER A 106 -27.12 -7.55 17.53
N SER A 107 -26.95 -8.87 17.51
CA SER A 107 -27.50 -9.77 18.54
C SER A 107 -26.71 -9.76 19.86
N VAL A 108 -25.50 -9.20 19.85
CA VAL A 108 -24.58 -9.21 21.01
C VAL A 108 -24.00 -7.84 21.36
N LEU A 109 -24.23 -6.84 20.51
CA LEU A 109 -23.80 -5.46 20.69
C LEU A 109 -24.95 -4.55 20.31
N GLU A 110 -25.15 -3.50 21.11
CA GLU A 110 -26.14 -2.47 20.83
C GLU A 110 -25.72 -1.64 19.62
N LYS A 111 -26.72 -1.12 18.89
CA LYS A 111 -26.51 -0.34 17.67
C LYS A 111 -25.57 0.85 17.90
N ASP A 112 -25.83 1.64 18.95
CA ASP A 112 -25.04 2.84 19.26
C ASP A 112 -23.58 2.50 19.59
N GLU A 113 -23.33 1.33 20.19
CA GLU A 113 -21.97 0.86 20.45
C GLU A 113 -21.25 0.46 19.16
N ILE A 114 -21.94 -0.21 18.23
CA ILE A 114 -21.39 -0.56 16.92
C ILE A 114 -21.02 0.71 16.15
N GLU A 115 -21.93 1.67 16.07
CA GLU A 115 -21.70 2.93 15.35
C GLU A 115 -20.52 3.72 15.94
N ALA A 116 -20.42 3.81 17.27
CA ALA A 116 -19.30 4.47 17.93
C ALA A 116 -17.94 3.80 17.65
N LEU A 117 -17.90 2.47 17.56
CA LEU A 117 -16.67 1.75 17.23
C LEU A 117 -16.27 1.94 15.77
N LEU A 118 -17.25 1.89 14.85
CA LEU A 118 -17.01 2.08 13.42
C LEU A 118 -16.57 3.50 13.08
N ALA A 119 -17.06 4.52 13.80
CA ALA A 119 -16.67 5.91 13.60
C ALA A 119 -15.16 6.14 13.70
N SER A 120 -14.44 5.33 14.50
CA SER A 120 -12.98 5.43 14.65
C SER A 120 -12.18 4.95 13.44
N TYR A 121 -12.81 4.25 12.50
CA TYR A 121 -12.13 3.63 11.35
C TYR A 121 -11.40 4.65 10.48
N VAL A 122 -12.07 5.76 10.15
CA VAL A 122 -11.51 6.76 9.22
C VAL A 122 -10.26 7.41 9.81
N ASP A 123 -10.33 7.81 11.08
CA ASP A 123 -9.21 8.41 11.80
C ASP A 123 -8.03 7.43 11.93
N GLU A 124 -8.32 6.14 12.19
CA GLU A 124 -7.29 5.11 12.26
C GLU A 124 -6.62 4.87 10.90
N VAL A 125 -7.39 4.82 9.80
CA VAL A 125 -6.81 4.71 8.44
C VAL A 125 -5.91 5.91 8.17
N GLN A 126 -6.38 7.13 8.44
CA GLN A 126 -5.61 8.35 8.19
C GLN A 126 -4.33 8.40 9.03
N ALA A 127 -4.41 8.05 10.32
CA ALA A 127 -3.25 8.02 11.21
C ALA A 127 -2.20 7.00 10.73
N GLN A 128 -2.61 5.77 10.39
CA GLN A 128 -1.71 4.74 9.89
C GLN A 128 -1.12 5.12 8.52
N TYR A 129 -1.93 5.63 7.60
CA TYR A 129 -1.50 6.05 6.27
C TYR A 129 -0.48 7.20 6.36
N THR A 130 -0.79 8.24 7.15
CA THR A 130 0.11 9.39 7.36
C THR A 130 1.44 8.95 7.96
N GLY A 131 1.40 8.06 8.97
CA GLY A 131 2.60 7.50 9.58
C GLY A 131 3.46 6.71 8.59
N LEU A 132 2.85 5.95 7.67
CA LEU A 132 3.57 5.24 6.62
C LEU A 132 4.14 6.19 5.58
N MET A 133 3.33 7.10 5.04
CA MET A 133 3.76 8.03 3.99
C MET A 133 4.89 8.93 4.45
N ARG A 134 4.85 9.45 5.68
CA ARG A 134 5.96 10.22 6.23
C ARG A 134 7.28 9.45 6.21
N LYS A 135 7.27 8.18 6.61
CA LYS A 135 8.47 7.32 6.53
C LYS A 135 8.90 7.12 5.08
N ARG A 136 7.97 6.90 4.15
CA ARG A 136 8.27 6.78 2.71
C ARG A 136 8.91 8.04 2.16
N PHE A 137 8.53 9.21 2.67
CA PHE A 137 9.14 10.52 2.37
C PHE A 137 10.29 10.89 3.33
N GLY A 138 10.81 9.94 4.11
CA GLY A 138 11.91 10.19 5.02
C GLY A 138 11.61 11.13 6.20
N LEU A 139 10.40 11.67 6.39
CA LEU A 139 10.14 12.65 7.44
C LEU A 139 10.13 11.99 8.84
N ILE A 140 11.05 12.42 9.70
CA ILE A 140 11.15 11.99 11.10
C ILE A 140 10.19 12.83 11.95
N SER A 141 10.40 14.15 11.95
CA SER A 141 9.56 15.07 12.72
C SER A 141 8.31 15.46 11.94
N SER A 142 7.30 15.98 12.66
CA SER A 142 6.10 16.56 12.05
C SER A 142 6.26 18.05 11.98
N LYS A 143 5.98 18.66 10.83
CA LYS A 143 5.89 20.11 10.68
C LYS A 143 4.56 20.50 10.04
N GLU A 144 4.17 21.74 10.29
CA GLU A 144 3.03 22.35 9.61
C GLU A 144 3.34 22.42 8.09
N GLY A 145 2.34 22.14 7.25
CA GLY A 145 2.49 22.09 5.79
C GLY A 145 3.01 20.76 5.24
N ASP A 146 3.51 19.82 6.06
CA ASP A 146 3.99 18.51 5.59
C ASP A 146 2.92 17.79 4.77
N SER A 147 1.68 17.74 5.27
CA SER A 147 0.58 17.05 4.58
C SER A 147 0.30 17.62 3.19
N ASP A 148 0.34 18.94 3.03
CA ASP A 148 0.08 19.60 1.75
C ASP A 148 1.20 19.30 0.76
N GLU A 149 2.46 19.33 1.21
CA GLU A 149 3.63 19.04 0.39
C GLU A 149 3.66 17.58 -0.07
N LEU A 150 3.31 16.64 0.83
CA LEU A 150 3.21 15.21 0.48
C LEU A 150 2.03 14.92 -0.46
N ASN A 151 0.93 15.67 -0.35
CA ASN A 151 -0.19 15.55 -1.29
C ASN A 151 0.16 16.15 -2.66
N HIS A 152 0.87 17.28 -2.68
CA HIS A 152 1.27 17.96 -3.91
C HIS A 152 2.11 17.04 -4.81
N VAL A 153 3.10 16.33 -4.26
CA VAL A 153 3.90 15.40 -5.07
C VAL A 153 3.09 14.22 -5.61
N LEU A 154 2.08 13.74 -4.89
CA LEU A 154 1.19 12.70 -5.41
C LEU A 154 0.39 13.23 -6.61
N VAL A 155 -0.07 14.48 -6.57
CA VAL A 155 -0.69 15.14 -7.74
C VAL A 155 0.30 15.27 -8.90
N LEU A 156 1.57 15.58 -8.63
CA LEU A 156 2.60 15.63 -9.66
C LEU A 156 2.90 14.23 -10.24
N MET A 157 2.94 13.19 -9.41
CA MET A 157 3.10 11.80 -9.88
C MET A 157 1.95 11.39 -10.80
N GLU A 158 0.71 11.75 -10.46
CA GLU A 158 -0.46 11.50 -11.31
C GLU A 158 -0.36 12.28 -12.63
N LYS A 159 -0.09 13.58 -12.57
CA LYS A 159 0.01 14.47 -13.73
C LYS A 159 1.08 14.01 -14.72
N TYR A 160 2.25 13.63 -14.23
CA TYR A 160 3.38 13.19 -15.05
C TYR A 160 3.44 11.68 -15.25
N LYS A 161 2.42 10.94 -14.81
CA LYS A 161 2.31 9.49 -14.95
C LYS A 161 3.55 8.76 -14.44
N LEU A 162 4.09 9.21 -13.32
CA LEU A 162 5.29 8.62 -12.72
C LEU A 162 4.94 7.30 -12.04
N ASP A 163 5.86 6.34 -12.12
CA ASP A 163 5.72 5.07 -11.40
C ASP A 163 5.79 5.30 -9.90
N TYR A 164 4.77 4.87 -9.17
CA TYR A 164 4.57 5.16 -7.76
C TYR A 164 5.73 4.66 -6.90
N ASN A 165 5.94 3.34 -6.87
CA ASN A 165 6.96 2.73 -6.02
C ASN A 165 8.38 3.02 -6.49
N TYR A 166 8.62 3.09 -7.81
CA TYR A 166 9.93 3.43 -8.35
C TYR A 166 10.30 4.88 -8.02
N SER A 167 9.37 5.83 -8.08
CA SER A 167 9.64 7.24 -7.74
C SER A 167 10.07 7.36 -6.27
N PHE A 168 9.37 6.71 -5.34
CA PHE A 168 9.81 6.63 -3.94
C PHE A 168 11.19 5.99 -3.80
N ARG A 169 11.46 4.92 -4.54
CA ARG A 169 12.76 4.25 -4.49
C ARG A 169 13.89 5.16 -4.99
N ARG A 170 13.68 5.90 -6.09
CA ARG A 170 14.67 6.85 -6.63
C ARG A 170 14.90 8.02 -5.68
N LEU A 171 13.84 8.57 -5.07
CA LEU A 171 13.98 9.56 -4.01
C LEU A 171 14.78 9.02 -2.81
N SER A 172 14.75 7.71 -2.56
CA SER A 172 15.46 7.08 -1.45
C SER A 172 16.93 6.82 -1.73
N GLU A 173 17.27 6.38 -2.94
CA GLU A 173 18.64 5.94 -3.29
C GLU A 173 19.55 7.07 -3.75
N LEU A 174 18.97 8.15 -4.28
CA LEU A 174 19.72 9.25 -4.89
C LEU A 174 20.00 10.38 -3.90
N THR A 175 21.16 10.99 -4.05
CA THR A 175 21.50 12.27 -3.41
C THR A 175 20.71 13.43 -4.03
N TYR A 176 20.70 14.57 -3.32
CA TYR A 176 20.07 15.79 -3.83
C TYR A 176 20.65 16.24 -5.18
N GLN A 177 21.95 16.09 -5.41
CA GLN A 177 22.56 16.42 -6.70
C GLN A 177 22.11 15.47 -7.81
N GLU A 178 21.95 14.18 -7.52
CA GLU A 178 21.53 13.18 -8.50
C GLU A 178 20.04 13.31 -8.86
N TRP A 179 19.20 13.84 -7.97
CA TRP A 179 17.81 14.18 -8.31
C TRP A 179 17.70 15.16 -9.47
N LEU A 180 18.66 16.08 -9.60
CA LEU A 180 18.67 17.09 -10.68
C LEU A 180 18.90 16.48 -12.06
N THR A 181 19.55 15.32 -12.14
CA THR A 181 19.87 14.64 -13.40
C THR A 181 19.03 13.37 -13.63
N GLU A 182 18.19 12.97 -12.68
CA GLU A 182 17.30 11.82 -12.82
C GLU A 182 16.25 12.08 -13.91
N PRO A 183 16.16 11.23 -14.95
CA PRO A 183 15.28 11.48 -16.10
C PRO A 183 13.80 11.68 -15.76
N ASN A 184 13.28 10.95 -14.77
CA ASN A 184 11.87 11.02 -14.37
C ASN A 184 11.53 12.32 -13.62
N PHE A 185 12.54 13.04 -13.13
CA PHE A 185 12.38 14.20 -12.27
C PHE A 185 12.64 15.53 -12.99
N GLN A 186 12.80 15.52 -14.32
CA GLN A 186 13.16 16.71 -15.11
C GLN A 186 12.01 17.73 -15.30
N ASN A 187 10.79 17.40 -14.89
CA ASN A 187 9.65 18.31 -15.02
C ASN A 187 9.80 19.55 -14.12
N PRO A 188 9.54 20.79 -14.59
CA PRO A 188 9.80 22.01 -13.81
C PRO A 188 9.08 22.08 -12.46
N GLU A 189 7.80 21.68 -12.41
CA GLU A 189 7.02 21.65 -11.16
C GLU A 189 7.58 20.63 -10.16
N TRP A 190 8.07 19.49 -10.65
CA TRP A 190 8.73 18.49 -9.83
C TRP A 190 10.06 18.98 -9.28
N GLN A 191 10.86 19.65 -10.11
CA GLN A 191 12.13 20.28 -9.68
C GLN A 191 11.90 21.35 -8.61
N GLU A 192 10.82 22.12 -8.71
CA GLU A 192 10.49 23.11 -7.69
C GLU A 192 10.05 22.46 -6.38
N TRP A 193 9.18 21.45 -6.44
CA TRP A 193 8.80 20.65 -5.27
C TRP A 193 10.04 20.02 -4.61
N MET A 194 10.97 19.44 -5.39
CA MET A 194 12.17 18.81 -4.84
C MET A 194 13.05 19.77 -4.03
N LYS A 195 13.12 21.06 -4.39
CA LYS A 195 13.89 22.05 -3.59
C LYS A 195 13.26 22.25 -2.22
N GLN A 196 11.94 22.36 -2.16
CA GLN A 196 11.19 22.53 -0.91
C GLN A 196 11.30 21.26 -0.06
N TYR A 197 11.12 20.10 -0.67
CA TYR A 197 11.30 18.81 -0.04
C TYR A 197 12.72 18.56 0.48
N GLN A 198 13.76 18.94 -0.28
CA GLN A 198 15.15 18.90 0.18
C GLN A 198 15.33 19.73 1.45
N HIS A 199 14.88 20.99 1.45
CA HIS A 199 15.00 21.85 2.64
C HIS A 199 14.28 21.23 3.84
N ARG A 200 13.11 20.65 3.60
CA ARG A 200 12.35 19.96 4.66
C ARG A 200 13.09 18.76 5.23
N LEU A 201 13.74 17.95 4.40
CA LEU A 201 14.53 16.79 4.83
C LEU A 201 15.79 17.19 5.61
N GLU A 202 16.44 18.29 5.25
CA GLU A 202 17.62 18.81 5.96
C GLU A 202 17.32 19.19 7.42
N LEU A 203 16.05 19.43 7.77
CA LEU A 203 15.64 19.65 9.17
C LEU A 203 15.63 18.36 10.00
N ASP A 204 15.41 17.21 9.38
CA ASP A 204 15.31 15.90 10.05
C ASP A 204 16.63 15.13 9.98
N TYR A 205 17.45 15.37 8.95
CA TYR A 205 18.70 14.65 8.73
C TYR A 205 19.89 15.61 8.64
N PRO A 206 20.77 15.63 9.66
CA PRO A 206 22.04 16.31 9.53
C PRO A 206 22.98 15.60 8.55
N ASN A 207 22.77 14.29 8.31
CA ASN A 207 23.53 13.48 7.37
C ASN A 207 22.62 12.86 6.28
N LYS A 208 23.00 13.05 5.00
CA LYS A 208 22.37 12.43 3.84
C LYS A 208 22.37 10.90 3.86
N GLU A 209 23.39 10.24 4.41
CA GLU A 209 23.47 8.77 4.43
C GLU A 209 22.38 8.15 5.32
N GLU A 210 22.08 8.77 6.47
CA GLU A 210 21.04 8.29 7.38
C GLU A 210 19.66 8.33 6.72
N ARG A 211 19.38 9.37 5.94
CA ARG A 211 18.15 9.50 5.17
C ARG A 211 18.02 8.43 4.09
N ILE A 212 19.10 8.15 3.35
CA ILE A 212 19.13 7.08 2.34
C ILE A 212 18.82 5.73 3.01
N ILE A 213 19.47 5.42 4.13
CA ILE A 213 19.23 4.18 4.89
C ILE A 213 17.78 4.09 5.35
N ALA A 214 17.26 5.14 5.99
CA ALA A 214 15.91 5.18 6.54
C ALA A 214 14.84 5.01 5.45
N MET A 215 14.98 5.74 4.33
CA MET A 215 14.03 5.67 3.22
C MET A 215 14.14 4.34 2.45
N CYS A 216 15.35 3.84 2.19
CA CYS A 216 15.53 2.55 1.51
C CYS A 216 14.98 1.36 2.33
N ALA A 217 14.96 1.47 3.65
CA ALA A 217 14.39 0.44 4.53
C ALA A 217 12.86 0.33 4.46
N VAL A 218 12.18 1.35 3.94
CA VAL A 218 10.71 1.38 3.84
C VAL A 218 10.20 1.52 2.40
N ASN A 219 11.04 1.93 1.44
CA ASN A 219 10.65 2.03 0.04
C ASN A 219 11.19 0.81 -0.74
N PRO A 220 10.31 -0.13 -1.15
CA PRO A 220 10.75 -1.37 -1.77
C PRO A 220 11.43 -1.09 -3.11
N LYS A 221 12.52 -1.84 -3.37
CA LYS A 221 13.18 -1.86 -4.67
C LYS A 221 12.50 -2.83 -5.63
N TYR A 222 11.94 -3.91 -5.07
CA TYR A 222 11.25 -4.96 -5.81
C TYR A 222 9.81 -5.05 -5.33
N ILE A 223 8.89 -5.06 -6.28
CA ILE A 223 7.46 -5.32 -6.05
C ILE A 223 7.01 -6.35 -7.08
N LEU A 224 6.00 -7.14 -6.75
CA LEU A 224 5.43 -8.13 -7.66
C LEU A 224 4.53 -7.40 -8.69
N ARG A 225 5.18 -6.76 -9.66
CA ARG A 225 4.50 -6.07 -10.77
C ARG A 225 3.81 -7.10 -11.64
N THR A 226 2.66 -6.74 -12.22
CA THR A 226 1.89 -7.66 -13.06
C THR A 226 2.72 -8.23 -14.21
N HIS A 227 3.49 -7.39 -14.93
CA HIS A 227 4.31 -7.88 -16.04
C HIS A 227 5.43 -8.83 -15.59
N LEU A 228 5.97 -8.66 -14.38
CA LEU A 228 6.99 -9.55 -13.82
C LEU A 228 6.37 -10.86 -13.32
N ALA A 229 5.15 -10.80 -12.77
CA ALA A 229 4.39 -12.01 -12.45
C ALA A 229 4.07 -12.80 -13.73
N GLN A 230 3.70 -12.13 -14.83
CA GLN A 230 3.47 -12.78 -16.12
C GLN A 230 4.75 -13.41 -16.68
N GLU A 231 5.89 -12.71 -16.62
CA GLU A 231 7.20 -13.28 -16.99
C GLU A 231 7.49 -14.58 -16.23
N VAL A 232 7.23 -14.61 -14.92
CA VAL A 232 7.40 -15.82 -14.10
C VAL A 232 6.46 -16.94 -14.52
N ILE A 233 5.19 -16.62 -14.82
CA ILE A 233 4.20 -17.60 -15.30
C ILE A 233 4.66 -18.21 -16.63
N ASP A 234 5.04 -17.37 -17.60
CA ASP A 234 5.49 -17.81 -18.93
C ASP A 234 6.72 -18.74 -18.84
N GLU A 235 7.67 -18.39 -17.97
CA GLU A 235 8.86 -19.20 -17.70
C GLU A 235 8.49 -20.57 -17.11
N VAL A 236 7.60 -20.59 -16.12
CA VAL A 236 7.11 -21.83 -15.49
C VAL A 236 6.35 -22.70 -16.49
N GLU A 237 5.48 -22.13 -17.32
CA GLU A 237 4.76 -22.85 -18.38
C GLU A 237 5.71 -23.41 -19.44
N SER A 238 6.84 -22.75 -19.68
CA SER A 238 7.94 -23.26 -20.53
C SER A 238 8.78 -24.36 -19.87
N GLY A 239 8.49 -24.73 -18.62
CA GLY A 239 9.18 -25.77 -17.85
C GLY A 239 10.38 -25.28 -17.04
N ARG A 240 10.58 -23.96 -16.91
CA ARG A 240 11.66 -23.35 -16.12
C ARG A 240 11.13 -22.88 -14.76
N PHE A 241 11.24 -23.75 -13.76
CA PHE A 241 10.67 -23.53 -12.42
C PHE A 241 11.60 -22.79 -11.44
N ASP A 242 12.91 -22.76 -11.70
CA ASP A 242 13.94 -22.14 -10.84
C ASP A 242 13.78 -20.61 -10.70
N ILE A 243 13.07 -20.00 -11.65
CA ILE A 243 12.69 -18.59 -11.62
C ILE A 243 11.82 -18.24 -10.40
N VAL A 244 10.97 -19.18 -9.95
CA VAL A 244 10.08 -18.99 -8.79
C VAL A 244 10.90 -18.86 -7.51
N ASP A 245 11.89 -19.73 -7.31
CA ASP A 245 12.78 -19.67 -6.15
C ASP A 245 13.58 -18.35 -6.11
N SER A 246 13.96 -17.86 -7.28
CA SER A 246 14.67 -16.58 -7.41
C SER A 246 13.75 -15.41 -7.01
N TRP A 247 12.52 -15.39 -7.50
CA TRP A 247 11.53 -14.37 -7.13
C TRP A 247 11.12 -14.43 -5.67
N MET A 248 10.95 -15.62 -5.09
CA MET A 248 10.64 -15.80 -3.68
C MET A 248 11.75 -15.24 -2.78
N LYS A 249 13.03 -15.46 -3.14
CA LYS A 249 14.18 -14.88 -2.41
C LYS A 249 14.18 -13.35 -2.47
N VAL A 250 13.92 -12.78 -3.64
CA VAL A 250 13.88 -11.32 -3.86
C VAL A 250 12.73 -10.69 -3.07
N LEU A 251 11.51 -11.22 -3.20
CA LEU A 251 10.32 -10.67 -2.54
C LEU A 251 10.29 -10.91 -1.03
N ALA A 252 11.03 -11.89 -0.52
CA ALA A 252 11.24 -12.05 0.91
C ALA A 252 12.04 -10.89 1.52
N ASN A 253 12.88 -10.21 0.72
CA ASN A 253 13.65 -9.05 1.16
C ASN A 253 13.60 -7.93 0.09
N PRO A 254 12.43 -7.30 -0.13
CA PRO A 254 12.19 -6.45 -1.30
C PRO A 254 12.87 -5.08 -1.21
N PHE A 255 13.42 -4.72 -0.05
CA PHE A 255 14.03 -3.41 0.24
C PHE A 255 15.54 -3.37 -0.04
N VAL A 256 16.20 -4.53 -0.04
CA VAL A 256 17.65 -4.68 -0.25
C VAL A 256 17.94 -5.03 -1.69
N SER A 257 19.10 -4.59 -2.20
CA SER A 257 19.52 -4.91 -3.57
C SER A 257 19.94 -6.37 -3.69
N HIS A 258 19.49 -7.04 -4.74
CA HIS A 258 19.87 -8.41 -5.07
C HIS A 258 20.68 -8.47 -6.36
N GLN A 259 21.55 -9.47 -6.51
CA GLN A 259 22.24 -9.75 -7.77
C GLN A 259 21.32 -10.52 -8.72
N VAL A 260 20.39 -9.80 -9.34
CA VAL A 260 19.35 -10.34 -10.24
C VAL A 260 19.25 -9.53 -11.53
N LEU A 261 18.39 -9.96 -12.45
CA LEU A 261 18.13 -9.26 -13.70
C LEU A 261 17.70 -7.82 -13.43
N SER A 262 18.37 -6.87 -14.08
CA SER A 262 18.22 -5.44 -13.76
C SER A 262 16.81 -4.88 -14.02
N HIS A 263 16.00 -5.55 -14.83
CA HIS A 263 14.63 -5.11 -15.11
C HIS A 263 13.65 -5.47 -14.00
N TRP A 264 13.99 -6.38 -13.08
CA TRP A 264 13.11 -6.77 -11.97
C TRP A 264 12.83 -5.64 -10.96
N SER A 265 13.67 -4.60 -10.96
CA SER A 265 13.44 -3.40 -10.14
C SER A 265 12.93 -2.21 -10.95
N LYS A 266 12.55 -2.40 -12.23
CA LYS A 266 12.16 -1.32 -13.14
C LYS A 266 10.65 -1.37 -13.44
N PRO A 267 10.03 -0.23 -13.76
CA PRO A 267 8.68 -0.20 -14.32
C PRO A 267 8.61 -0.97 -15.65
N ALA A 268 7.40 -1.37 -16.05
CA ALA A 268 7.17 -1.94 -17.38
C ALA A 268 7.70 -1.01 -18.48
N ARG A 269 8.28 -1.58 -19.54
CA ARG A 269 8.52 -0.84 -20.79
C ARG A 269 7.18 -0.61 -21.48
N ASP A 270 7.09 0.45 -22.30
CA ASP A 270 5.85 0.92 -22.95
C ASP A 270 4.90 -0.22 -23.39
N GLY A 271 3.64 -0.14 -22.97
CA GLY A 271 2.57 -1.09 -23.33
C GLY A 271 2.18 -2.11 -22.25
N GLY A 272 2.98 -2.30 -21.20
CA GLY A 272 2.65 -3.21 -20.07
C GLY A 272 2.03 -2.54 -18.83
N VAL A 273 1.80 -1.23 -18.91
CA VAL A 273 1.39 -0.38 -17.77
C VAL A 273 -0.02 -0.73 -17.32
N ASN A 274 -0.21 -0.93 -16.00
CA ASN A 274 -1.52 -1.02 -15.35
C ASN A 274 -2.39 -2.21 -15.80
N ILE A 275 -1.77 -3.31 -16.22
CA ILE A 275 -2.45 -4.58 -16.45
C ILE A 275 -2.69 -5.26 -15.09
N CYS A 276 -3.84 -5.89 -14.88
CA CYS A 276 -4.06 -6.83 -13.76
C CYS A 276 -3.93 -8.26 -14.25
N LEU A 277 -3.44 -9.15 -13.39
CA LEU A 277 -3.54 -10.58 -13.64
C LEU A 277 -5.03 -10.93 -13.66
N SER A 278 -5.55 -11.45 -14.76
CA SER A 278 -6.86 -12.10 -14.73
C SER A 278 -6.66 -13.53 -14.24
N CYS A 279 -7.45 -13.94 -13.25
CA CYS A 279 -7.75 -15.36 -13.12
C CYS A 279 -8.59 -15.73 -14.35
N SER A 280 -7.92 -16.16 -15.42
CA SER A 280 -8.60 -16.80 -16.55
C SER A 280 -9.24 -18.07 -16.03
N SER A 281 -10.55 -18.18 -16.23
CA SER A 281 -11.42 -19.32 -15.90
C SER A 281 -10.93 -20.66 -16.44
#